data_AF-A0A956U211-F1
#
_entry.id   AF-A0A956U211-F1
#
_cell.length_a   1.000
_cell.length_b   1.000
_cell.length_c   1.000
_cell.angle_alpha   90.00
_cell.angle_beta   90.00
_cell.angle_gamma   90.00
#
_symmetry.space_group_name_H-M   'P 1'
#
loop_
_entity.id
_entity.type
_entity.pdbx_description
1 polymer ?
#
loop_
_entity_poly.entity_id
_entity_poly.type
_entity_poly.pdbx_seq_one_letter_code
_entity_poly.pdbx_strand_id
1 'polypeptide(L)'
;MPRELISEKARNAIKSGIEEASGNEVFFVGRIENGGSVNCVEIIARGNEYSVPAVLDSAGPGDVVIHNHPSGNLTPSDQDIKLASVFGNDGVGFYIVNNAATHIYVVVEPYFEKEIEPLDIEDVTGSLLPGGNVAEVMGDRYELRDEQLRMAESVARAFNDDSISVIEAGTGTGKTLSYLIPSAVWAMRNGERVVISTNTINLQEQLIDKDIPLVHKAFGEAFNYSLVKGMGNYLCLLRAETVQEGLFEMADEDEAGALTSILEWARVTDDGSLSDLSFTPPDEVWDKVSAESDSCLRVRCPYYSRCFFYKSRREIASSQLLVVNHHLLFSDLAIKSASEKSDAGILPPYKRVIFDEGHHITDAATSHFGMRATKFGIIRVLRRLKRKSKSGESKGLISYAAALASQLTENIRKGSIGDALKRVEKNLSPRVDDAEENVRESFDALFRFTLSLTRERDPAAEEVSIRVTESTFSREWWKEVDGRFSILRIRLKELADEIKYLTDFLLDYESDGDVAKLLVEFRGVGNKLDYYADVIETFLSQEDDGNVRWVEGREGRGTIISGLGLSPLDISQPLKE
;
A
#
# COMPACT_ATOMS: atom_id res chain seq x y z
N MET A 1 40.01 -22.64 3.86
CA MET A 1 39.67 -23.87 4.62
C MET A 1 38.15 -23.95 4.71
N PRO A 2 37.51 -25.11 4.55
CA PRO A 2 36.07 -25.22 4.79
C PRO A 2 35.77 -24.79 6.23
N ARG A 3 34.79 -23.90 6.40
CA ARG A 3 34.34 -23.39 7.70
C ARG A 3 33.76 -24.56 8.50
N GLU A 4 34.23 -24.77 9.71
CA GLU A 4 33.69 -25.81 10.59
C GLU A 4 32.32 -25.35 11.13
N LEU A 5 31.23 -25.99 10.70
CA LEU A 5 29.87 -25.55 11.01
C LEU A 5 29.39 -26.01 12.41
N ILE A 6 29.85 -27.16 12.88
CA ILE A 6 29.47 -27.75 14.17
C ILE A 6 30.75 -28.19 14.88
N SER A 7 30.96 -27.69 16.10
CA SER A 7 32.11 -28.06 16.94
C SER A 7 32.10 -29.55 17.29
N GLU A 8 33.26 -30.12 17.59
CA GLU A 8 33.38 -31.54 17.99
C GLU A 8 32.50 -31.85 19.23
N LYS A 9 32.43 -30.92 20.19
CA LYS A 9 31.57 -31.02 21.38
C LYS A 9 30.10 -31.14 20.98
N ALA A 10 29.60 -30.26 20.10
CA ALA A 10 28.22 -30.28 19.67
C ALA A 10 27.90 -31.54 18.83
N ARG A 11 28.81 -32.00 17.95
CA ARG A 11 28.62 -33.25 17.20
C ARG A 11 28.46 -34.46 18.13
N ASN A 12 29.26 -34.55 19.18
CA ASN A 12 29.16 -35.64 20.15
C ASN A 12 27.80 -35.62 20.88
N ALA A 13 27.29 -34.42 21.20
CA ALA A 13 25.96 -34.27 21.81
C ALA A 13 24.82 -34.64 20.84
N ILE A 14 24.88 -34.20 19.58
CA ILE A 14 23.93 -34.60 18.54
C ILE A 14 23.91 -36.13 18.41
N LYS A 15 25.09 -36.74 18.28
CA LYS A 15 25.22 -38.19 18.12
C LYS A 15 24.63 -38.95 19.32
N SER A 16 24.94 -38.51 20.54
CA SER A 16 24.35 -39.09 21.76
C SER A 16 22.83 -38.99 21.76
N GLY A 17 22.27 -37.84 21.37
CA GLY A 17 20.83 -37.64 21.29
C GLY A 17 20.12 -38.53 20.26
N ILE A 18 20.77 -38.75 19.11
CA ILE A 18 20.27 -39.66 18.06
C ILE A 18 20.38 -41.12 18.51
N GLU A 19 21.48 -41.51 19.17
CA GLU A 19 21.67 -42.87 19.71
C GLU A 19 20.63 -43.19 20.80
N GLU A 20 20.33 -42.24 21.70
CA GLU A 20 19.24 -42.36 22.68
C GLU A 20 17.87 -42.53 22.01
N ALA A 21 17.67 -41.90 20.85
CA ALA A 21 16.46 -42.04 20.04
C ALA A 21 16.47 -43.31 19.16
N SER A 22 17.43 -44.22 19.34
CA SER A 22 17.59 -45.45 18.54
C SER A 22 17.80 -45.19 17.05
N GLY A 23 18.41 -44.05 16.70
CA GLY A 23 18.69 -43.66 15.31
C GLY A 23 17.54 -42.99 14.59
N ASN A 24 16.40 -42.75 15.26
CA ASN A 24 15.25 -42.03 14.72
C ASN A 24 15.54 -40.55 14.49
N GLU A 25 14.60 -39.86 13.82
CA GLU A 25 14.66 -38.41 13.63
C GLU A 25 14.56 -37.67 14.96
N VAL A 26 15.39 -36.64 15.12
CA VAL A 26 15.51 -35.78 16.28
C VAL A 26 15.73 -34.36 15.77
N PHE A 27 15.00 -33.41 16.37
CA PHE A 27 15.22 -31.98 16.17
C PHE A 27 16.03 -31.43 17.32
N PHE A 28 17.09 -30.71 16.97
CA PHE A 28 17.92 -29.99 17.91
C PHE A 28 17.87 -28.50 17.63
N VAL A 29 18.09 -27.70 18.66
CA VAL A 29 18.45 -26.28 18.53
C VAL A 29 19.90 -26.12 18.94
N GLY A 30 20.72 -25.67 18.01
CA GLY A 30 22.11 -25.34 18.17
C GLY A 30 22.31 -23.84 18.39
N ARG A 31 23.08 -23.47 19.39
CA ARG A 31 23.48 -22.07 19.62
C ARG A 31 24.82 -21.78 18.94
N ILE A 32 24.88 -20.67 18.22
CA ILE A 32 26.12 -20.15 17.64
C ILE A 32 26.52 -18.89 18.40
N GLU A 33 27.79 -18.82 18.81
CA GLU A 33 28.36 -17.60 19.38
C GLU A 33 29.08 -16.81 18.26
N ASN A 34 28.70 -15.54 18.07
CA ASN A 34 29.37 -14.54 17.21
C ASN A 34 29.69 -15.01 15.77
N GLY A 35 28.76 -15.69 15.10
CA GLY A 35 28.97 -16.19 13.73
C GLY A 35 30.02 -17.30 13.62
N GLY A 36 30.35 -17.99 14.71
CA GLY A 36 31.23 -19.15 14.74
C GLY A 36 30.54 -20.46 14.32
N SER A 37 31.02 -21.58 14.88
CA SER A 37 30.40 -22.90 14.77
C SER A 37 29.33 -23.12 15.84
N VAL A 38 28.40 -24.05 15.62
CA VAL A 38 27.48 -24.51 16.68
C VAL A 38 28.29 -25.12 17.84
N ASN A 39 28.16 -24.52 19.03
CA ASN A 39 28.96 -24.87 20.22
C ASN A 39 28.21 -25.76 21.22
N CYS A 40 26.89 -25.59 21.31
CA CYS A 40 26.01 -26.43 22.11
C CYS A 40 24.71 -26.71 21.37
N VAL A 41 24.09 -27.84 21.69
CA VAL A 41 22.81 -28.28 21.12
C VAL A 41 21.88 -28.75 22.24
N GLU A 42 20.59 -28.50 22.07
CA GLU A 42 19.52 -29.00 22.93
C GLU A 42 18.51 -29.79 22.09
N ILE A 43 18.01 -30.91 22.62
CA ILE A 43 17.00 -31.72 21.94
C ILE A 43 15.63 -31.10 22.19
N ILE A 44 14.95 -30.71 21.12
CA ILE A 44 13.61 -30.12 21.19
C ILE A 44 12.53 -31.16 20.99
N ALA A 45 12.72 -32.09 20.07
CA ALA A 45 11.75 -33.13 19.77
C ALA A 45 12.41 -34.42 19.29
N ARG A 46 11.77 -35.54 19.59
CA ARG A 46 12.16 -36.88 19.11
C ARG A 46 11.00 -37.49 18.34
N GLY A 47 11.29 -38.05 17.18
CA GLY A 47 10.33 -38.64 16.28
C GLY A 47 10.53 -40.14 16.09
N ASN A 48 10.03 -40.63 14.96
CA ASN A 48 10.26 -42.00 14.50
C ASN A 48 11.28 -41.99 13.34
N GLU A 49 11.38 -43.10 12.60
CA GLU A 49 12.29 -43.23 11.44
C GLU A 49 11.96 -42.28 10.26
N TYR A 50 10.78 -41.66 10.26
CA TYR A 50 10.20 -40.98 9.08
C TYR A 50 9.71 -39.55 9.35
N SER A 51 9.55 -39.16 10.61
CA SER A 51 8.93 -37.89 10.98
C SER A 51 9.19 -37.55 12.45
N VAL A 52 9.24 -36.25 12.73
CA VAL A 52 9.44 -35.67 14.07
C VAL A 52 8.67 -34.34 14.18
N PRO A 53 8.09 -34.01 15.34
CA PRO A 53 7.41 -32.73 15.53
C PRO A 53 8.40 -31.56 15.53
N ALA A 54 8.11 -30.49 14.79
CA ALA A 54 8.85 -29.24 14.88
C ALA A 54 8.18 -28.29 15.90
N VAL A 55 8.95 -27.77 16.85
CA VAL A 55 8.49 -26.75 17.80
C VAL A 55 9.06 -25.41 17.38
N LEU A 56 8.22 -24.56 16.80
CA LEU A 56 8.65 -23.32 16.14
C LEU A 56 9.21 -22.28 17.11
N ASP A 57 8.67 -22.18 18.33
CA ASP A 57 9.08 -21.18 19.33
C ASP A 57 10.34 -21.54 20.13
N SER A 58 11.10 -22.55 19.69
CA SER A 58 12.24 -23.08 20.44
C SER A 58 13.60 -22.45 20.07
N ALA A 59 13.65 -21.67 18.99
CA ALA A 59 14.87 -21.07 18.44
C ALA A 59 14.65 -19.59 18.13
N GLY A 60 15.69 -18.76 18.30
CA GLY A 60 15.69 -17.34 17.97
C GLY A 60 16.75 -16.97 16.93
N PRO A 61 16.78 -15.71 16.47
CA PRO A 61 17.72 -15.24 15.45
C PRO A 61 19.17 -15.61 15.77
N GLY A 62 19.91 -16.13 14.78
CA GLY A 62 21.29 -16.59 14.95
C GLY A 62 21.45 -18.02 15.51
N ASP A 63 20.38 -18.64 16.02
CA ASP A 63 20.36 -20.07 16.34
C ASP A 63 20.25 -20.92 15.07
N VAL A 64 20.48 -22.23 15.20
CA VAL A 64 20.30 -23.19 14.12
C VAL A 64 19.43 -24.35 14.57
N VAL A 65 18.35 -24.60 13.84
CA VAL A 65 17.63 -25.86 13.94
C VAL A 65 18.38 -26.93 13.16
N ILE A 66 18.66 -28.05 13.81
CA ILE A 66 19.39 -29.19 13.23
C ILE A 66 18.45 -30.40 13.21
N HIS A 67 18.25 -30.95 12.03
CA HIS A 67 17.44 -32.15 11.79
C HIS A 67 18.33 -33.29 11.28
N ASN A 68 18.30 -34.48 11.89
CA ASN A 68 19.00 -35.63 11.34
C ASN A 68 18.12 -36.45 10.38
N HIS A 69 18.71 -36.89 9.26
CA HIS A 69 18.10 -37.89 8.37
C HIS A 69 18.69 -39.28 8.64
N PRO A 70 17.91 -40.24 9.17
CA PRO A 70 18.38 -41.60 9.47
C PRO A 70 18.92 -42.35 8.24
N SER A 71 18.36 -42.06 7.07
CA SER A 71 18.78 -42.65 5.78
C SER A 71 20.19 -42.23 5.34
N GLY A 72 20.73 -41.14 5.88
CA GLY A 72 21.98 -40.52 5.45
C GLY A 72 21.89 -39.70 4.15
N ASN A 73 20.73 -39.67 3.48
CA ASN A 73 20.49 -38.76 2.36
C ASN A 73 20.08 -37.38 2.89
N LEU A 74 20.93 -36.38 2.69
CA LEU A 74 20.71 -35.01 3.20
C LEU A 74 19.93 -34.09 2.25
N THR A 75 19.36 -34.64 1.18
CA THR A 75 18.49 -33.87 0.29
C THR A 75 17.24 -33.45 1.06
N PRO A 76 16.92 -32.14 1.15
CA PRO A 76 15.73 -31.68 1.88
C PRO A 76 14.43 -32.19 1.24
N SER A 77 13.49 -32.64 2.06
CA SER A 77 12.12 -32.91 1.62
C SER A 77 11.30 -31.62 1.48
N ASP A 78 10.11 -31.69 0.87
CA ASP A 78 9.18 -30.55 0.81
C ASP A 78 8.80 -30.02 2.20
N GLN A 79 8.82 -30.86 3.23
CA GLN A 79 8.56 -30.46 4.61
C GLN A 79 9.75 -29.70 5.20
N ASP A 80 10.99 -30.15 4.94
CA ASP A 80 12.20 -29.46 5.36
C ASP A 80 12.31 -28.08 4.72
N ILE A 81 11.98 -27.95 3.43
CA ILE A 81 11.98 -26.65 2.73
C ILE A 81 10.97 -25.68 3.38
N LYS A 82 9.78 -26.17 3.73
CA LYS A 82 8.76 -25.35 4.41
C LYS A 82 9.24 -24.91 5.80
N LEU A 83 9.78 -25.82 6.60
CA LEU A 83 10.30 -25.50 7.94
C LEU A 83 11.48 -24.54 7.85
N ALA A 84 12.42 -24.79 6.95
CA ALA A 84 13.56 -23.90 6.73
C ALA A 84 13.12 -22.50 6.29
N SER A 85 12.04 -22.37 5.51
CA SER A 85 11.47 -21.07 5.14
C SER A 85 10.85 -20.35 6.34
N VAL A 86 10.16 -21.08 7.23
CA VAL A 86 9.56 -20.51 8.45
C VAL A 86 10.67 -20.03 9.39
N PHE A 87 11.61 -20.91 9.76
CA PHE A 87 12.74 -20.57 10.62
C PHE A 87 13.65 -19.49 10.02
N GLY A 88 13.88 -19.54 8.71
CA GLY A 88 14.71 -18.56 8.01
C GLY A 88 14.15 -17.15 8.03
N ASN A 89 12.82 -16.98 8.05
CA ASN A 89 12.19 -15.67 8.20
C ASN A 89 12.50 -15.02 9.56
N ASP A 90 12.74 -15.82 10.59
CA ASP A 90 13.08 -15.38 11.94
C ASP A 90 14.61 -15.33 12.16
N GLY A 91 15.40 -15.40 11.08
CA GLY A 91 16.87 -15.38 11.15
C GLY A 91 17.48 -16.66 11.71
N VAL A 92 16.70 -17.74 11.85
CA VAL A 92 17.16 -19.03 12.37
C VAL A 92 17.67 -19.89 11.21
N GLY A 93 18.87 -20.45 11.36
CA GLY A 93 19.45 -21.37 10.38
C GLY A 93 18.77 -22.74 10.41
N PHE A 94 18.86 -23.48 9.31
CA PHE A 94 18.29 -24.83 9.21
C PHE A 94 19.28 -25.79 8.56
N TYR A 95 19.80 -26.74 9.34
CA TYR A 95 20.80 -27.72 8.92
C TYR A 95 20.23 -29.14 8.93
N ILE A 96 20.56 -29.91 7.89
CA ILE A 96 20.27 -31.35 7.84
C ILE A 96 21.56 -32.13 8.01
N VAL A 97 21.58 -33.09 8.93
CA VAL A 97 22.77 -33.91 9.25
C VAL A 97 22.50 -35.40 9.08
N ASN A 98 23.53 -36.19 8.85
CA ASN A 98 23.41 -37.64 8.97
C ASN A 98 23.50 -38.06 10.45
N ASN A 99 23.12 -39.31 10.77
CA ASN A 99 23.16 -39.80 12.16
C ASN A 99 24.54 -39.77 12.83
N ALA A 100 25.62 -39.75 12.04
CA ALA A 100 26.98 -39.60 12.55
C ALA A 100 27.40 -38.13 12.78
N ALA A 101 26.56 -37.16 12.40
CA ALA A 101 26.85 -35.72 12.38
C ALA A 101 28.16 -35.37 11.64
N THR A 102 28.56 -36.18 10.65
CA THR A 102 29.78 -35.99 9.86
C THR A 102 29.55 -35.24 8.56
N HIS A 103 28.32 -35.33 8.03
CA HIS A 103 27.91 -34.62 6.82
C HIS A 103 26.77 -33.68 7.18
N ILE A 104 26.86 -32.46 6.68
CA ILE A 104 25.94 -31.36 6.98
C ILE A 104 25.53 -30.75 5.65
N TYR A 105 24.22 -30.62 5.44
CA TYR A 105 23.65 -29.84 4.36
C TYR A 105 22.98 -28.60 4.97
N VAL A 106 23.42 -27.42 4.56
CA VAL A 106 22.87 -26.15 5.03
C VAL A 106 21.73 -25.76 4.10
N VAL A 107 20.50 -25.79 4.61
CA VAL A 107 19.31 -25.36 3.85
C VAL A 107 19.19 -23.84 3.91
N VAL A 108 19.33 -23.28 5.12
CA VAL A 108 19.34 -21.84 5.39
C VAL A 108 20.47 -21.54 6.35
N GLU A 109 21.27 -20.51 6.04
CA GLU A 109 22.27 -19.99 6.98
C GLU A 109 21.59 -19.13 8.05
N PRO A 110 21.98 -19.27 9.33
CA PRO A 110 21.49 -18.41 10.40
C PRO A 110 21.96 -16.98 10.17
N TYR A 111 21.08 -16.02 10.45
CA TYR A 111 21.39 -14.59 10.43
C TYR A 111 21.24 -14.04 11.85
N PHE A 112 22.30 -13.45 12.37
CA PHE A 112 22.25 -12.80 13.69
C PHE A 112 21.45 -11.52 13.56
N GLU A 113 20.49 -11.33 14.46
CA GLU A 113 19.94 -9.99 14.66
C GLU A 113 21.11 -9.10 15.07
N LYS A 114 21.42 -8.10 14.24
CA LYS A 114 22.53 -7.19 14.50
C LYS A 114 22.27 -6.52 15.85
N GLU A 115 23.21 -6.63 16.80
CA GLU A 115 23.11 -5.84 18.04
C GLU A 115 23.01 -4.36 17.66
N ILE A 116 21.99 -3.70 18.21
CA ILE A 116 21.75 -2.29 17.95
C ILE A 116 22.95 -1.49 18.47
N GLU A 117 23.61 -0.81 17.55
CA GLU A 117 24.64 0.16 17.83
C GLU A 117 23.94 1.49 18.17
N PRO A 118 24.00 1.95 19.43
CA PRO A 118 23.38 3.22 19.81
C PRO A 118 24.06 4.38 19.07
N LEU A 119 23.29 5.44 18.84
CA LEU A 119 23.79 6.70 18.34
C LEU A 119 24.67 7.35 19.40
N ASP A 120 25.86 7.78 18.97
CA ASP A 120 26.65 8.70 19.76
C ASP A 120 26.07 10.12 19.55
N ILE A 121 25.60 10.71 20.64
CA ILE A 121 24.97 12.03 20.63
C ILE A 121 25.98 13.11 20.21
N GLU A 122 27.26 12.96 20.59
CA GLU A 122 28.32 13.90 20.23
C GLU A 122 28.62 13.81 18.72
N ASP A 123 28.63 12.62 18.13
CA ASP A 123 28.79 12.46 16.66
C ASP A 123 27.62 13.09 15.88
N VAL A 124 26.39 12.84 16.34
CA VAL A 124 25.16 13.34 15.69
C VAL A 124 25.12 14.87 15.74
N THR A 125 25.34 15.45 16.93
CA THR A 125 25.34 16.91 17.09
C THR A 125 26.57 17.55 16.46
N GLY A 126 27.73 16.90 16.52
CA GLY A 126 28.98 17.32 15.88
C GLY A 126 28.87 17.45 14.36
N SER A 127 28.03 16.64 13.72
CA SER A 127 27.74 16.74 12.28
C SER A 127 27.09 18.08 11.87
N LEU A 128 26.44 18.76 12.83
CA LEU A 128 25.81 20.07 12.66
C LEU A 128 26.72 21.22 13.12
N LEU A 129 27.81 20.98 13.86
CA LEU A 129 28.69 22.06 14.29
C LEU A 129 29.47 22.66 13.09
N PRO A 130 29.98 23.90 13.22
CA PRO A 130 30.90 24.45 12.23
C PRO A 130 32.10 23.51 12.01
N GLY A 131 32.34 23.12 10.76
CA GLY A 131 33.35 22.12 10.40
C GLY A 131 32.88 20.66 10.47
N GLY A 132 31.63 20.40 10.87
CA GLY A 132 30.97 19.11 10.72
C GLY A 132 30.51 18.86 9.29
N ASN A 133 30.20 17.60 8.98
CA ASN A 133 29.89 17.12 7.63
C ASN A 133 28.83 17.97 6.91
N VAL A 134 27.78 18.39 7.61
CA VAL A 134 26.68 19.17 6.99
C VAL A 134 27.13 20.60 6.69
N ALA A 135 27.87 21.22 7.61
CA ALA A 135 28.42 22.55 7.42
C ALA A 135 29.39 22.60 6.22
N GLU A 136 30.21 21.55 6.05
CA GLU A 136 31.12 21.44 4.90
C GLU A 136 30.38 21.40 3.55
N VAL A 137 29.29 20.64 3.47
CA VAL A 137 28.50 20.54 2.22
C VAL A 137 27.73 21.82 1.93
N MET A 138 27.19 22.49 2.95
CA MET A 138 26.41 23.72 2.79
C MET A 138 27.30 24.96 2.53
N GLY A 139 28.54 24.96 3.02
CA GLY A 139 29.48 26.07 2.92
C GLY A 139 28.96 27.34 3.60
N ASP A 140 29.14 28.49 2.95
CA ASP A 140 28.75 29.82 3.46
C ASP A 140 27.24 29.99 3.70
N ARG A 141 26.42 29.02 3.26
CA ARG A 141 24.96 29.01 3.49
C ARG A 141 24.57 28.38 4.83
N TYR A 142 25.51 27.74 5.53
CA TYR A 142 25.23 27.13 6.82
C TYR A 142 25.19 28.19 7.92
N GLU A 143 24.16 28.11 8.77
CA GLU A 143 24.05 28.91 9.98
C GLU A 143 23.77 27.96 11.14
N LEU A 144 24.63 28.02 12.16
CA LEU A 144 24.47 27.23 13.37
C LEU A 144 23.27 27.74 14.18
N ARG A 145 22.42 26.82 14.61
CA ARG A 145 21.26 27.12 15.46
C ARG A 145 21.21 26.16 16.65
N ASP A 146 21.24 26.69 17.88
CA ASP A 146 21.23 25.88 19.10
C ASP A 146 19.98 25.00 19.22
N GLU A 147 18.84 25.48 18.72
CA GLU A 147 17.58 24.72 18.66
C GLU A 147 17.71 23.47 17.80
N GLN A 148 18.49 23.53 16.73
CA GLN A 148 18.76 22.40 15.84
C GLN A 148 19.52 21.29 16.58
N LEU A 149 20.55 21.66 17.35
CA LEU A 149 21.35 20.73 18.14
C LEU A 149 20.50 20.05 19.23
N ARG A 150 19.71 20.83 19.97
CA ARG A 150 18.82 20.29 21.02
C ARG A 150 17.80 19.31 20.46
N MET A 151 17.21 19.62 19.31
CA MET A 151 16.28 18.72 18.64
C MET A 151 17.00 17.43 18.18
N ALA A 152 18.18 17.54 17.57
CA ALA A 152 18.94 16.38 17.11
C ALA A 152 19.34 15.44 18.27
N GLU A 153 19.76 16.01 19.40
CA GLU A 153 20.02 15.26 20.62
C GLU A 153 18.76 14.54 21.14
N SER A 154 17.62 15.23 21.21
CA SER A 154 16.36 14.64 21.67
C SER A 154 15.92 13.50 20.77
N VAL A 155 16.05 13.66 19.44
CA VAL A 155 15.75 12.59 18.48
C VAL A 155 16.72 11.43 18.67
N ALA A 156 18.04 11.67 18.77
CA ALA A 156 19.02 10.60 18.94
C ALA A 156 18.79 9.76 20.22
N ARG A 157 18.45 10.43 21.34
CA ARG A 157 18.06 9.74 22.59
C ARG A 157 16.82 8.88 22.39
N ALA A 158 15.80 9.39 21.69
CA ALA A 158 14.57 8.65 21.43
C ALA A 158 14.82 7.37 20.61
N PHE A 159 15.71 7.43 19.61
CA PHE A 159 16.16 6.25 18.86
C PHE A 159 16.88 5.22 19.74
N ASN A 160 17.76 5.67 20.63
CA ASN A 160 18.52 4.80 21.53
C ASN A 160 17.64 4.13 22.59
N ASP A 161 16.71 4.89 23.17
CA ASP A 161 15.88 4.47 24.30
C ASP A 161 14.58 3.77 23.88
N ASP A 162 14.37 3.58 22.57
CA ASP A 162 13.11 3.05 22.00
C ASP A 162 11.86 3.79 22.52
N SER A 163 11.94 5.13 22.53
CA SER A 163 10.94 5.99 23.17
C SER A 163 10.31 7.00 22.22
N ILE A 164 9.16 7.54 22.62
CA ILE A 164 8.44 8.57 21.87
C ILE A 164 8.92 9.95 22.31
N SER A 165 9.38 10.76 21.36
CA SER A 165 9.71 12.17 21.57
C SER A 165 8.74 13.07 20.82
N VAL A 166 8.10 13.99 21.55
CA VAL A 166 7.20 15.01 20.97
C VAL A 166 7.91 16.35 21.08
N ILE A 167 8.19 16.97 19.93
CA ILE A 167 9.00 18.19 19.84
C ILE A 167 8.21 19.24 19.07
N GLU A 168 7.96 20.39 19.70
CA GLU A 168 7.47 21.58 19.04
C GLU A 168 8.66 22.44 18.59
N ALA A 169 8.79 22.64 17.28
CA ALA A 169 9.87 23.44 16.70
C ALA A 169 9.27 24.57 15.84
N GLY A 170 9.76 25.79 16.04
CA GLY A 170 9.34 26.95 15.24
C GLY A 170 9.70 26.79 13.76
N THR A 171 9.08 27.58 12.89
CA THR A 171 9.46 27.63 11.47
C THR A 171 10.86 28.21 11.29
N GLY A 172 11.62 27.70 10.31
CA GLY A 172 12.98 28.19 10.03
C GLY A 172 14.07 27.75 11.03
N THR A 173 13.74 26.93 12.03
CA THR A 173 14.69 26.44 13.06
C THR A 173 15.67 25.36 12.55
N GLY A 174 15.53 24.91 11.29
CA GLY A 174 16.34 23.83 10.73
C GLY A 174 15.89 22.43 11.15
N LYS A 175 14.63 22.27 11.56
CA LYS A 175 14.00 21.02 12.04
C LYS A 175 14.33 19.79 11.20
N THR A 176 14.38 19.96 9.88
CA THR A 176 14.55 18.88 8.92
C THR A 176 15.87 18.16 9.13
N LEU A 177 16.98 18.89 9.21
CA LEU A 177 18.29 18.29 9.42
C LEU A 177 18.40 17.66 10.81
N SER A 178 17.74 18.24 11.82
CA SER A 178 17.77 17.72 13.20
C SER A 178 17.22 16.31 13.33
N TYR A 179 16.19 15.94 12.54
CA TYR A 179 15.70 14.56 12.53
C TYR A 179 16.34 13.71 11.43
N LEU A 180 16.75 14.30 10.29
CA LEU A 180 17.34 13.53 9.18
C LEU A 180 18.70 12.94 9.53
N ILE A 181 19.54 13.69 10.25
CA ILE A 181 20.89 13.24 10.61
C ILE A 181 20.84 12.00 11.51
N PRO A 182 20.19 12.03 12.70
CA PRO A 182 20.09 10.82 13.52
C PRO A 182 19.38 9.67 12.78
N SER A 183 18.39 9.96 11.93
CA SER A 183 17.73 8.93 11.11
C SER A 183 18.69 8.26 10.13
N ALA A 184 19.51 9.04 9.41
CA ALA A 184 20.50 8.52 8.46
C ALA A 184 21.59 7.72 9.17
N VAL A 185 22.12 8.24 10.29
CA VAL A 185 23.15 7.55 11.07
C VAL A 185 22.60 6.25 11.64
N TRP A 186 21.35 6.22 12.14
CA TRP A 186 20.70 4.98 12.59
C TRP A 186 20.56 3.98 11.46
N ALA A 187 20.05 4.41 10.31
CA ALA A 187 19.89 3.58 9.13
C ALA A 187 21.22 2.96 8.67
N MET A 188 22.31 3.73 8.68
CA MET A 188 23.64 3.27 8.30
C MET A 188 24.24 2.30 9.32
N ARG A 189 24.17 2.63 10.61
CA ARG A 189 24.76 1.81 11.68
C ARG A 189 23.98 0.52 11.87
N ASN A 190 22.66 0.56 11.91
CA ASN A 190 21.86 -0.60 12.29
C ASN A 190 21.28 -1.37 11.10
N GLY A 191 21.34 -0.83 9.88
CA GLY A 191 20.68 -1.43 8.72
C GLY A 191 19.16 -1.44 8.83
N GLU A 192 18.61 -0.73 9.81
CA GLU A 192 17.17 -0.62 10.04
C GLU A 192 16.58 0.52 9.23
N ARG A 193 15.40 0.30 8.66
CA ARG A 193 14.69 1.34 7.91
C ARG A 193 14.09 2.38 8.85
N VAL A 194 14.22 3.64 8.46
CA VAL A 194 13.54 4.77 9.11
C VAL A 194 12.52 5.35 8.14
N VAL A 195 11.28 5.43 8.58
CA VAL A 195 10.18 6.05 7.83
C VAL A 195 10.03 7.50 8.28
N ILE A 196 10.02 8.43 7.33
CA ILE A 196 9.75 9.84 7.55
C ILE A 196 8.41 10.16 6.90
N SER A 197 7.43 10.46 7.73
CA SER A 197 6.07 10.78 7.31
C SER A 197 5.85 12.28 7.36
N THR A 198 5.28 12.88 6.31
CA THR A 198 4.91 14.31 6.27
C THR A 198 3.53 14.50 5.64
N ASN A 199 2.97 15.70 5.75
CA ASN A 199 1.57 15.95 5.42
C ASN A 199 1.27 16.07 3.92
N THR A 200 2.14 16.70 3.12
CA THR A 200 1.83 16.99 1.70
C THR A 200 2.86 16.38 0.75
N ILE A 201 2.48 16.18 -0.52
CA ILE A 201 3.41 15.72 -1.57
C ILE A 201 4.55 16.72 -1.77
N ASN A 202 4.24 18.02 -1.79
CA ASN A 202 5.24 19.07 -1.94
C ASN A 202 6.30 19.06 -0.82
N LEU A 203 5.89 18.77 0.43
CA LEU A 203 6.83 18.61 1.54
C LEU A 203 7.71 17.36 1.36
N GLN A 204 7.14 16.25 0.87
CA GLN A 204 7.91 15.04 0.56
C GLN A 204 8.94 15.31 -0.54
N GLU A 205 8.57 16.04 -1.59
CA GLU A 205 9.46 16.44 -2.69
C GLU A 205 10.58 17.35 -2.19
N GLN A 206 10.27 18.31 -1.31
CA GLN A 206 11.30 19.14 -0.69
C GLN A 206 12.35 18.29 0.05
N LEU A 207 11.90 17.28 0.80
CA LEU A 207 12.81 16.36 1.49
C LEU A 207 13.66 15.57 0.49
N ILE A 208 13.06 15.02 -0.56
CA ILE A 208 13.72 14.12 -1.50
C ILE A 208 14.65 14.85 -2.49
N ASP A 209 14.31 16.07 -2.90
CA ASP A 209 15.05 16.80 -3.93
C ASP A 209 16.10 17.75 -3.35
N LYS A 210 16.01 18.09 -2.05
CA LYS A 210 16.93 19.06 -1.41
C LYS A 210 17.53 18.55 -0.12
N ASP A 211 16.70 18.28 0.89
CA ASP A 211 17.17 18.10 2.26
C ASP A 211 17.90 16.76 2.46
N ILE A 212 17.35 15.66 1.94
CA ILE A 212 17.97 14.32 2.00
C ILE A 212 19.21 14.23 1.10
N PRO A 213 19.23 14.73 -0.16
CA PRO A 213 20.46 14.77 -0.96
C PRO A 213 21.62 15.49 -0.28
N LEU A 214 21.33 16.57 0.47
CA LEU A 214 22.33 17.27 1.26
C LEU A 214 22.94 16.36 2.34
N VAL A 215 22.09 15.68 3.13
CA VAL A 215 22.53 14.74 4.17
C VAL A 215 23.24 13.54 3.56
N HIS A 216 22.72 12.99 2.47
CA HIS A 216 23.33 11.89 1.73
C HIS A 216 24.75 12.22 1.28
N LYS A 217 24.98 13.42 0.72
CA LYS A 217 26.31 13.90 0.38
C LYS A 217 27.21 14.12 1.61
N ALA A 218 26.66 14.64 2.70
CA ALA A 218 27.40 14.85 3.96
C ALA A 218 27.92 13.53 4.56
N PHE A 219 27.20 12.43 4.35
CA PHE A 219 27.59 11.09 4.81
C PHE A 219 28.21 10.22 3.69
N GLY A 220 28.73 10.82 2.63
CA GLY A 220 29.48 10.10 1.59
C GLY A 220 28.67 9.08 0.80
N GLU A 221 27.37 9.35 0.61
CA GLU A 221 26.45 8.52 -0.18
C GLU A 221 26.23 7.10 0.39
N ALA A 222 26.41 6.94 1.70
CA ALA A 222 26.45 5.63 2.37
C ALA A 222 25.07 4.98 2.67
N PHE A 223 23.97 5.61 2.28
CA PHE A 223 22.61 5.08 2.48
C PHE A 223 21.70 5.39 1.29
N ASN A 224 20.75 4.51 0.99
CA ASN A 224 19.73 4.75 -0.04
C ASN A 224 18.45 5.32 0.59
N TYR A 225 17.74 6.13 -0.19
CA TYR A 225 16.47 6.72 0.19
C TYR A 225 15.47 6.65 -0.96
N SER A 226 14.18 6.62 -0.64
CA SER A 226 13.11 6.57 -1.64
C SER A 226 11.86 7.30 -1.20
N LEU A 227 11.16 7.88 -2.18
CA LEU A 227 9.83 8.45 -2.02
C LEU A 227 8.76 7.39 -2.25
N VAL A 228 7.90 7.17 -1.28
CA VAL A 228 6.78 6.23 -1.40
C VAL A 228 5.51 6.99 -1.74
N LYS A 229 5.01 6.77 -2.95
CA LYS A 229 3.74 7.32 -3.43
C LYS A 229 2.67 6.23 -3.50
N GLY A 230 1.42 6.65 -3.38
CA GLY A 230 0.27 5.78 -3.65
C GLY A 230 0.26 5.33 -5.12
N MET A 231 -0.31 4.16 -5.41
CA MET A 231 -0.29 3.55 -6.75
C MET A 231 -0.87 4.46 -7.85
N GLY A 232 -1.92 5.22 -7.52
CA GLY A 232 -2.54 6.19 -8.43
C GLY A 232 -1.65 7.36 -8.86
N ASN A 233 -0.46 7.52 -8.26
CA ASN A 233 0.51 8.54 -8.69
C ASN A 233 1.43 8.06 -9.81
N TYR A 234 1.30 6.81 -10.27
CA TYR A 234 2.13 6.26 -11.34
C TYR A 234 1.31 6.04 -12.60
N LEU A 235 1.91 6.36 -13.75
CA LEU A 235 1.36 6.02 -15.05
C LEU A 235 1.31 4.50 -15.24
N CYS A 236 0.16 3.97 -15.66
CA CYS A 236 0.01 2.59 -16.08
C CYS A 236 0.20 2.48 -17.59
N LEU A 237 1.31 1.88 -18.02
CA LEU A 237 1.62 1.72 -19.44
C LEU A 237 0.55 0.93 -20.22
N LEU A 238 -0.06 -0.07 -19.58
CA LEU A 238 -1.16 -0.83 -20.19
C LEU A 238 -2.39 0.06 -20.43
N ARG A 239 -2.78 0.87 -19.45
CA ARG A 239 -3.93 1.78 -19.59
C ARG A 239 -3.62 2.91 -20.57
N ALA A 240 -2.39 3.43 -20.58
CA ALA A 240 -1.94 4.42 -21.56
C ALA A 240 -2.05 3.89 -23.00
N GLU A 241 -1.56 2.66 -23.27
CA GLU A 241 -1.74 1.99 -24.58
C GLU A 241 -3.22 1.82 -24.92
N THR A 242 -4.02 1.41 -23.95
CA THR A 242 -5.44 1.17 -24.10
C THR A 242 -6.21 2.44 -24.49
N VAL A 243 -5.90 3.58 -23.87
CA VAL A 243 -6.48 4.87 -24.24
C VAL A 243 -6.01 5.29 -25.63
N GLN A 244 -4.72 5.09 -25.97
CA GLN A 244 -4.15 5.42 -27.28
C GLN A 244 -4.83 4.66 -28.43
N GLU A 245 -5.26 3.43 -28.19
CA GLU A 245 -6.02 2.62 -29.17
C GLU A 245 -7.50 3.03 -29.29
N GLY A 246 -7.93 4.07 -28.57
CA GLY A 246 -9.27 4.61 -28.66
C GLY A 246 -10.29 3.95 -27.72
N LEU A 247 -9.87 3.19 -26.69
CA LEU A 247 -10.81 2.61 -25.70
C LEU A 247 -11.61 3.70 -24.98
N PHE A 248 -10.96 4.84 -24.73
CA PHE A 248 -11.56 5.99 -24.08
C PHE A 248 -11.45 7.21 -24.98
N GLU A 249 -12.56 7.58 -25.60
CA GLU A 249 -12.65 8.87 -26.26
C GLU A 249 -12.75 10.03 -25.25
N MET A 250 -12.30 11.18 -25.70
CA MET A 250 -12.06 12.35 -24.89
C MET A 250 -13.26 13.28 -24.97
N ALA A 251 -13.62 13.92 -23.86
CA ALA A 251 -14.81 14.75 -23.78
C ALA A 251 -14.79 15.94 -24.74
N ASP A 252 -13.61 16.52 -24.88
CA ASP A 252 -13.33 17.78 -25.53
C ASP A 252 -11.85 17.83 -25.98
N GLU A 253 -11.51 18.90 -26.69
CA GLU A 253 -10.16 19.14 -27.21
C GLU A 253 -9.13 19.34 -26.10
N ASP A 254 -9.53 19.84 -24.93
CA ASP A 254 -8.64 20.10 -23.80
C ASP A 254 -8.21 18.80 -23.13
N GLU A 255 -9.15 17.88 -22.88
CA GLU A 255 -8.81 16.52 -22.48
C GLU A 255 -7.85 15.92 -23.51
N ALA A 256 -8.18 16.03 -24.80
CA ALA A 256 -7.39 15.47 -25.91
C ALA A 256 -5.94 15.96 -25.97
N GLY A 257 -5.75 17.26 -25.81
CA GLY A 257 -4.43 17.85 -25.65
C GLY A 257 -3.68 17.25 -24.46
N ALA A 258 -4.32 17.21 -23.29
CA ALA A 258 -3.69 16.73 -22.06
C ALA A 258 -3.24 15.26 -22.17
N LEU A 259 -4.06 14.35 -22.71
CA LEU A 259 -3.63 12.96 -22.93
C LEU A 259 -2.48 12.87 -23.92
N THR A 260 -2.53 13.62 -25.03
CA THR A 260 -1.46 13.59 -26.03
C THR A 260 -0.14 13.96 -25.37
N SER A 261 -0.13 15.01 -24.54
CA SER A 261 1.03 15.40 -23.76
C SER A 261 1.47 14.33 -22.74
N ILE A 262 0.54 13.64 -22.06
CA ILE A 262 0.88 12.52 -21.17
C ILE A 262 1.52 11.36 -21.94
N LEU A 263 0.98 10.99 -23.12
CA LEU A 263 1.49 9.89 -23.93
C LEU A 263 2.88 10.20 -24.51
N GLU A 264 3.15 11.46 -24.83
CA GLU A 264 4.49 11.91 -25.23
C GLU A 264 5.47 11.86 -24.05
N TRP A 265 5.07 12.38 -22.89
CA TRP A 265 5.86 12.32 -21.66
C TRP A 265 6.15 10.88 -21.23
N ALA A 266 5.19 9.96 -21.38
CA ALA A 266 5.35 8.54 -21.07
C ALA A 266 6.51 7.85 -21.80
N ARG A 267 6.96 8.41 -22.93
CA ARG A 267 8.09 7.89 -23.71
C ARG A 267 9.45 8.34 -23.20
N VAL A 268 9.50 9.39 -22.39
CA VAL A 268 10.75 10.05 -21.95
C VAL A 268 10.92 10.07 -20.43
N THR A 269 9.85 9.90 -19.66
CA THR A 269 9.92 9.85 -18.18
C THR A 269 10.69 8.62 -17.70
N ASP A 270 11.45 8.80 -16.61
CA ASP A 270 12.20 7.72 -15.98
C ASP A 270 11.42 7.01 -14.86
N ASP A 271 10.63 7.76 -14.09
CA ASP A 271 9.90 7.24 -12.92
C ASP A 271 8.39 7.09 -13.17
N GLY A 272 7.86 7.70 -14.23
CA GLY A 272 6.45 7.69 -14.59
C GLY A 272 5.51 8.21 -13.51
N SER A 273 6.00 9.09 -12.62
CA SER A 273 5.21 9.65 -11.54
C SER A 273 4.50 10.95 -11.96
N LEU A 274 3.29 11.18 -11.43
CA LEU A 274 2.49 12.38 -11.74
C LEU A 274 3.25 13.68 -11.44
N SER A 275 4.11 13.69 -10.42
CA SER A 275 4.92 14.84 -10.04
C SER A 275 6.04 15.17 -11.02
N ASP A 276 6.53 14.19 -11.79
CA ASP A 276 7.51 14.41 -12.87
C ASP A 276 6.88 15.07 -14.10
N LEU A 277 5.54 15.15 -14.16
CA LEU A 277 4.83 15.81 -15.24
C LEU A 277 4.93 17.33 -15.11
N SER A 278 5.40 17.99 -16.16
CA SER A 278 5.62 19.45 -16.19
C SER A 278 4.34 20.31 -16.13
N PHE A 279 3.17 19.69 -16.14
CA PHE A 279 1.87 20.34 -16.06
C PHE A 279 0.92 19.51 -15.19
N THR A 280 -0.10 20.16 -14.63
CA THR A 280 -1.16 19.46 -13.89
C THR A 280 -2.24 18.97 -14.86
N PRO A 281 -2.39 17.65 -15.08
CA PRO A 281 -3.40 17.13 -15.97
C PRO A 281 -4.78 17.21 -15.28
N PRO A 282 -5.89 17.33 -16.04
CA PRO A 282 -7.20 17.16 -15.44
C PRO A 282 -7.34 15.77 -14.81
N ASP A 283 -7.94 15.69 -13.61
CA ASP A 283 -8.14 14.41 -12.90
C ASP A 283 -8.82 13.36 -13.78
N GLU A 284 -9.77 13.76 -14.62
CA GLU A 284 -10.50 12.87 -15.54
C GLU A 284 -9.61 12.21 -16.59
N VAL A 285 -8.51 12.88 -16.95
CA VAL A 285 -7.53 12.35 -17.90
C VAL A 285 -6.55 11.44 -17.16
N TRP A 286 -6.03 11.87 -16.01
CA TRP A 286 -5.09 11.07 -15.22
C TRP A 286 -5.72 9.76 -14.72
N ASP A 287 -6.96 9.81 -14.24
CA ASP A 287 -7.73 8.64 -13.78
C ASP A 287 -7.88 7.56 -14.87
N LYS A 288 -7.80 7.92 -16.16
CA LYS A 288 -7.87 6.98 -17.29
C LYS A 288 -6.55 6.25 -17.54
N VAL A 289 -5.42 6.81 -17.14
CA VAL A 289 -4.08 6.29 -17.47
C VAL A 289 -3.26 5.86 -16.26
N SER A 290 -3.64 6.27 -15.05
CA SER A 290 -2.91 5.96 -13.81
C SER A 290 -3.07 4.50 -13.37
N ALA A 291 -2.15 3.99 -12.54
CA ALA A 291 -2.25 2.64 -11.99
C ALA A 291 -3.27 2.56 -10.83
N GLU A 292 -4.08 1.50 -10.81
CA GLU A 292 -5.05 1.24 -9.73
C GLU A 292 -4.80 -0.16 -9.15
N SER A 293 -4.85 -0.31 -7.81
CA SER A 293 -4.60 -1.57 -7.10
C SER A 293 -5.57 -2.67 -7.52
N ASP A 294 -6.81 -2.26 -7.70
CA ASP A 294 -8.00 -3.09 -7.88
C ASP A 294 -8.09 -3.72 -9.26
N SER A 295 -7.50 -3.06 -10.25
CA SER A 295 -7.49 -3.49 -11.65
C SER A 295 -6.14 -4.03 -12.10
N CYS A 296 -5.08 -3.89 -11.31
CA CYS A 296 -3.72 -4.29 -11.71
C CYS A 296 -3.58 -5.81 -11.90
N LEU A 297 -3.05 -6.24 -13.05
CA LEU A 297 -2.72 -7.64 -13.34
C LEU A 297 -1.46 -8.15 -12.61
N ARG A 298 -0.75 -7.26 -11.89
CA ARG A 298 0.48 -7.56 -11.13
C ARG A 298 1.52 -8.28 -11.98
N VAL A 299 2.05 -9.41 -11.50
CA VAL A 299 3.06 -10.24 -12.20
C VAL A 299 2.59 -10.77 -13.56
N ARG A 300 1.28 -10.81 -13.82
CA ARG A 300 0.71 -11.23 -15.11
C ARG A 300 0.65 -10.08 -16.13
N CYS A 301 0.95 -8.85 -15.72
CA CYS A 301 0.92 -7.70 -16.62
C CYS A 301 2.02 -7.84 -17.69
N PRO A 302 1.72 -7.67 -19.00
CA PRO A 302 2.73 -7.71 -20.06
C PRO A 302 3.77 -6.59 -19.94
N TYR A 303 3.46 -5.55 -19.17
CA TYR A 303 4.34 -4.42 -18.88
C TYR A 303 5.12 -4.56 -17.56
N TYR A 304 4.98 -5.67 -16.81
CA TYR A 304 5.52 -5.80 -15.45
C TYR A 304 7.00 -5.42 -15.31
N SER A 305 7.86 -5.86 -16.23
CA SER A 305 9.30 -5.59 -16.21
C SER A 305 9.62 -4.09 -16.29
N ARG A 306 8.85 -3.34 -17.09
CA ARG A 306 8.96 -1.89 -17.34
C ARG A 306 7.93 -1.05 -16.58
N CYS A 307 7.21 -1.64 -15.63
CA CYS A 307 6.15 -0.94 -14.90
C CYS A 307 6.76 0.03 -13.89
N PHE A 308 6.43 1.31 -14.02
CA PHE A 308 6.89 2.40 -13.14
C PHE A 308 6.60 2.13 -11.65
N PHE A 309 5.38 1.71 -11.32
CA PHE A 309 5.02 1.37 -9.95
C PHE A 309 5.89 0.24 -9.39
N TYR A 310 6.11 -0.85 -10.14
CA TYR A 310 6.95 -1.97 -9.67
C TYR A 310 8.46 -1.67 -9.72
N LYS A 311 8.91 -0.75 -10.58
CA LYS A 311 10.27 -0.18 -10.51
C LYS A 311 10.45 0.54 -9.16
N SER A 312 9.56 1.48 -8.83
CA SER A 312 9.57 2.18 -7.54
C SER A 312 9.48 1.22 -6.34
N ARG A 313 8.63 0.18 -6.39
CA ARG A 313 8.55 -0.81 -5.29
C ARG A 313 9.87 -1.55 -5.04
N ARG A 314 10.65 -1.83 -6.08
CA ARG A 314 11.98 -2.45 -5.94
C ARG A 314 12.99 -1.49 -5.31
N GLU A 315 12.97 -0.23 -5.70
CA GLU A 315 13.82 0.83 -5.12
C GLU A 315 13.50 1.05 -3.63
N ILE A 316 12.20 1.12 -3.28
CA ILE A 316 11.70 1.21 -1.91
C ILE A 316 12.18 0.03 -1.05
N ALA A 317 12.15 -1.20 -1.58
CA ALA A 317 12.61 -2.37 -0.84
C ALA A 317 14.11 -2.31 -0.47
N SER A 318 14.92 -1.71 -1.34
CA SER A 318 16.37 -1.53 -1.14
C SER A 318 16.78 -0.26 -0.38
N SER A 319 15.81 0.58 -0.01
CA SER A 319 16.07 1.88 0.64
C SER A 319 16.02 1.78 2.16
N GLN A 320 16.91 2.51 2.83
CA GLN A 320 16.97 2.60 4.28
C GLN A 320 16.15 3.77 4.81
N LEU A 321 16.09 4.91 4.10
CA LEU A 321 15.20 6.02 4.44
C LEU A 321 14.00 6.05 3.50
N LEU A 322 12.80 5.98 4.05
CA LEU A 322 11.56 6.03 3.28
C LEU A 322 10.81 7.30 3.61
N VAL A 323 10.54 8.13 2.60
CA VAL A 323 9.70 9.33 2.75
C VAL A 323 8.29 8.99 2.29
N VAL A 324 7.29 9.23 3.14
CA VAL A 324 5.91 8.85 2.91
C VAL A 324 4.95 9.97 3.30
N ASN A 325 3.73 9.93 2.79
CA ASN A 325 2.64 10.74 3.33
C ASN A 325 2.05 10.10 4.60
N HIS A 326 1.56 10.89 5.55
CA HIS A 326 0.78 10.41 6.71
C HIS A 326 -0.34 9.43 6.31
N HIS A 327 -1.15 9.77 5.30
CA HIS A 327 -2.23 8.90 4.83
C HIS A 327 -1.72 7.52 4.38
N LEU A 328 -0.59 7.47 3.67
CA LEU A 328 -0.02 6.23 3.17
C LEU A 328 0.56 5.38 4.31
N LEU A 329 1.15 6.03 5.32
CA LEU A 329 1.65 5.37 6.51
C LEU A 329 0.51 4.73 7.31
N PHE A 330 -0.60 5.45 7.52
CA PHE A 330 -1.77 4.88 8.20
C PHE A 330 -2.41 3.73 7.40
N SER A 331 -2.45 3.84 6.07
CA SER A 331 -2.86 2.70 5.22
C SER A 331 -1.95 1.47 5.37
N ASP A 332 -0.64 1.68 5.50
CA ASP A 332 0.30 0.58 5.73
C ASP A 332 0.07 -0.09 7.09
N LEU A 333 -0.08 0.71 8.15
CA LEU A 333 -0.32 0.22 9.50
C LEU A 333 -1.64 -0.56 9.60
N ALA A 334 -2.72 -0.06 9.02
CA ALA A 334 -4.01 -0.74 9.03
C ALA A 334 -3.99 -2.11 8.30
N ILE A 335 -3.21 -2.23 7.22
CA ILE A 335 -3.05 -3.52 6.51
C ILE A 335 -2.23 -4.49 7.36
N LYS A 336 -1.18 -3.99 8.03
CA LYS A 336 -0.32 -4.80 8.91
C LYS A 336 -1.06 -5.29 10.14
N SER A 337 -1.89 -4.46 10.79
CA SER A 337 -2.67 -4.87 11.97
C SER A 337 -3.76 -5.90 11.62
N ALA A 338 -4.33 -5.82 10.41
CA ALA A 338 -5.32 -6.78 9.93
C ALA A 338 -4.73 -8.14 9.47
N SER A 339 -3.40 -8.28 9.38
CA SER A 339 -2.74 -9.48 8.87
C SER A 339 -1.82 -10.13 9.90
N GLU A 340 -1.93 -11.44 10.10
CA GLU A 340 -1.00 -12.20 10.95
C GLU A 340 0.41 -12.31 10.35
N LYS A 341 0.65 -11.79 9.13
CA LYS A 341 1.95 -11.84 8.44
C LYS A 341 2.63 -10.47 8.49
N SER A 342 3.84 -10.42 9.03
CA SER A 342 4.70 -9.22 9.12
C SER A 342 5.02 -8.54 7.77
N ASP A 343 4.88 -9.27 6.66
CA ASP A 343 5.12 -8.79 5.28
C ASP A 343 3.87 -8.32 4.53
N ALA A 344 2.69 -8.38 5.16
CA ALA A 344 1.47 -7.85 4.58
C ALA A 344 1.41 -6.33 4.82
N GLY A 345 2.06 -5.56 3.94
CA GLY A 345 2.10 -4.10 4.03
C GLY A 345 2.39 -3.42 2.70
N ILE A 346 2.17 -2.11 2.66
CA ILE A 346 2.58 -1.24 1.55
C ILE A 346 4.09 -0.98 1.66
N LEU A 347 4.59 -0.78 2.87
CA LEU A 347 5.97 -0.45 3.18
C LEU A 347 6.72 -1.71 3.64
N PRO A 348 8.01 -1.86 3.27
CA PRO A 348 8.87 -2.86 3.87
C PRO A 348 8.91 -2.76 5.40
N PRO A 349 9.39 -3.79 6.13
CA PRO A 349 9.52 -3.74 7.57
C PRO A 349 10.39 -2.54 8.04
N TYR A 350 9.89 -1.84 9.07
CA TYR A 350 10.55 -0.71 9.73
C TYR A 350 10.23 -0.74 11.23
N LYS A 351 11.14 -0.19 12.07
CA LYS A 351 10.95 -0.04 13.52
C LYS A 351 11.01 1.42 13.99
N ARG A 352 11.41 2.35 13.11
CA ARG A 352 11.62 3.76 13.43
C ARG A 352 10.78 4.65 12.53
N VAL A 353 10.06 5.60 13.12
CA VAL A 353 9.18 6.52 12.40
C VAL A 353 9.40 7.95 12.91
N ILE A 354 9.51 8.90 11.98
CA ILE A 354 9.47 10.34 12.22
C ILE A 354 8.19 10.89 11.62
N PHE A 355 7.38 11.58 12.42
CA PHE A 355 6.25 12.36 11.93
C PHE A 355 6.63 13.84 11.88
N ASP A 356 6.88 14.37 10.68
CA ASP A 356 6.99 15.80 10.44
C ASP A 356 5.59 16.41 10.22
N GLU A 357 5.39 17.64 10.68
CA GLU A 357 4.06 18.28 10.74
C GLU A 357 3.01 17.43 11.48
N GLY A 358 3.42 16.82 12.59
CA GLY A 358 2.61 15.87 13.36
C GLY A 358 1.24 16.37 13.83
N HIS A 359 0.98 17.67 13.79
CA HIS A 359 -0.35 18.23 14.04
C HIS A 359 -1.41 17.79 13.02
N HIS A 360 -1.02 17.25 11.86
CA HIS A 360 -1.91 16.68 10.85
C HIS A 360 -2.15 15.18 10.98
N ILE A 361 -1.52 14.50 11.95
CA ILE A 361 -1.65 13.05 12.15
C ILE A 361 -3.11 12.65 12.37
N THR A 362 -3.83 13.38 13.23
CA THR A 362 -5.23 13.05 13.55
C THR A 362 -6.11 13.12 12.31
N ASP A 363 -6.01 14.20 11.53
CA ASP A 363 -6.78 14.36 10.29
C ASP A 363 -6.43 13.26 9.27
N ALA A 364 -5.14 12.95 9.14
CA ALA A 364 -4.68 11.93 8.20
C ALA A 364 -5.18 10.52 8.56
N ALA A 365 -5.16 10.18 9.85
CA ALA A 365 -5.65 8.91 10.35
C ALA A 365 -7.18 8.83 10.27
N THR A 366 -7.91 9.88 10.68
CA THR A 366 -9.38 9.95 10.55
C THR A 366 -9.84 9.84 9.10
N SER A 367 -9.13 10.49 8.17
CA SER A 367 -9.41 10.36 6.74
C SER A 367 -9.11 8.96 6.20
N HIS A 368 -8.11 8.26 6.74
CA HIS A 368 -7.79 6.89 6.31
C HIS A 368 -8.91 5.91 6.69
N PHE A 369 -9.37 5.99 7.94
CA PHE A 369 -10.45 5.13 8.43
C PHE A 369 -11.84 5.60 7.97
N GLY A 370 -11.93 6.77 7.32
CA GLY A 370 -13.18 7.33 6.80
C GLY A 370 -13.57 6.81 5.42
N MET A 371 -14.87 6.77 5.14
CA MET A 371 -15.43 6.45 3.84
C MET A 371 -16.21 7.64 3.30
N ARG A 372 -16.17 7.88 1.99
CA ARG A 372 -16.85 9.02 1.37
C ARG A 372 -17.40 8.67 0.00
N ALA A 373 -18.62 9.14 -0.28
CA ALA A 373 -19.26 9.02 -1.58
C ALA A 373 -19.75 10.40 -2.03
N THR A 374 -19.39 10.80 -3.25
CA THR A 374 -19.88 12.04 -3.86
C THR A 374 -20.67 11.75 -5.11
N LYS A 375 -21.69 12.60 -5.39
CA LYS A 375 -22.49 12.53 -6.61
C LYS A 375 -21.61 12.46 -7.87
N PHE A 376 -20.60 13.32 -7.92
CA PHE A 376 -19.66 13.40 -9.03
C PHE A 376 -18.75 12.17 -9.12
N GLY A 377 -18.27 11.66 -7.99
CA GLY A 377 -17.43 10.47 -7.94
C GLY A 377 -18.13 9.23 -8.52
N ILE A 378 -19.39 8.99 -8.13
CA ILE A 378 -20.16 7.85 -8.64
C ILE A 378 -20.49 8.04 -10.13
N ILE A 379 -20.94 9.24 -10.53
CA ILE A 379 -21.22 9.54 -11.94
C ILE A 379 -19.97 9.37 -12.82
N ARG A 380 -18.79 9.78 -12.34
CA ARG A 380 -17.53 9.60 -13.06
C ARG A 380 -17.24 8.12 -13.31
N VAL A 381 -17.48 7.26 -12.32
CA VAL A 381 -17.32 5.79 -12.47
C VAL A 381 -18.33 5.21 -13.46
N LEU A 382 -19.61 5.58 -13.36
CA LEU A 382 -20.65 5.13 -14.29
C LEU A 382 -20.35 5.56 -15.73
N ARG A 383 -19.82 6.77 -15.92
CA ARG A 383 -19.43 7.30 -17.23
C ARG A 383 -18.26 6.57 -17.90
N ARG A 384 -17.45 5.82 -17.14
CA ARG A 384 -16.44 4.91 -17.72
C ARG A 384 -17.11 3.74 -18.45
N LEU A 385 -18.24 3.24 -17.93
CA LEU A 385 -19.02 2.18 -18.57
C LEU A 385 -19.77 2.69 -19.79
N LYS A 386 -20.45 3.83 -19.63
CA LYS A 386 -21.33 4.39 -20.65
C LYS A 386 -21.38 5.91 -20.57
N ARG A 387 -21.18 6.56 -21.72
CA ARG A 387 -21.36 7.99 -21.90
C ARG A 387 -22.20 8.25 -23.15
N LYS A 388 -23.19 9.13 -23.02
CA LYS A 388 -23.95 9.64 -24.16
C LYS A 388 -23.14 10.77 -24.83
N SER A 389 -22.71 10.56 -26.07
CA SER A 389 -22.08 11.59 -26.88
C SER A 389 -23.09 12.66 -27.32
N LYS A 390 -22.62 13.88 -27.66
CA LYS A 390 -23.43 14.91 -28.33
C LYS A 390 -23.98 14.42 -29.69
N SER A 391 -23.33 13.44 -30.31
CA SER A 391 -23.75 12.80 -31.57
C SER A 391 -24.82 11.71 -31.40
N GLY A 392 -25.21 11.36 -30.16
CA GLY A 392 -26.17 10.29 -29.88
C GLY A 392 -25.56 8.88 -29.81
N GLU A 393 -24.28 8.71 -30.18
CA GLU A 393 -23.57 7.44 -30.01
C GLU A 393 -23.23 7.19 -28.54
N SER A 394 -23.44 5.94 -28.11
CA SER A 394 -23.01 5.45 -26.79
C SER A 394 -21.52 5.11 -26.84
N LYS A 395 -20.73 5.68 -25.94
CA LYS A 395 -19.28 5.43 -25.81
C LYS A 395 -18.94 4.87 -24.42
N GLY A 396 -17.74 4.32 -24.24
CA GLY A 396 -17.28 3.73 -22.97
C GLY A 396 -16.99 2.24 -23.08
N LEU A 397 -16.68 1.61 -21.95
CA LEU A 397 -16.27 0.19 -21.88
C LEU A 397 -17.30 -0.76 -22.49
N ILE A 398 -18.59 -0.47 -22.36
CA ILE A 398 -19.65 -1.28 -22.93
C ILE A 398 -19.59 -1.28 -24.46
N SER A 399 -19.42 -0.09 -25.07
CA SER A 399 -19.35 0.05 -26.52
C SER A 399 -18.09 -0.60 -27.09
N TYR A 400 -16.96 -0.53 -26.38
CA TYR A 400 -15.75 -1.22 -26.79
C TYR A 400 -15.86 -2.73 -26.67
N ALA A 401 -16.44 -3.24 -25.57
CA ALA A 401 -16.73 -4.65 -25.42
C ALA A 401 -17.57 -5.18 -26.61
N ALA A 402 -18.57 -4.41 -27.06
CA ALA A 402 -19.37 -4.74 -28.23
C ALA A 402 -18.57 -4.70 -29.56
N ALA A 403 -17.67 -3.72 -29.73
CA ALA A 403 -16.80 -3.63 -30.89
C ALA A 403 -15.81 -4.81 -30.95
N LEU A 404 -15.18 -5.14 -29.82
CA LEU A 404 -14.28 -6.29 -29.70
C LEU A 404 -15.04 -7.60 -29.95
N ALA A 405 -16.26 -7.74 -29.44
CA ALA A 405 -17.11 -8.90 -29.70
C ALA A 405 -17.27 -9.17 -31.20
N SER A 406 -17.47 -8.10 -31.98
CA SER A 406 -17.63 -8.15 -33.44
C SER A 406 -16.35 -8.62 -34.14
N GLN A 407 -15.18 -8.16 -33.69
CA GLN A 407 -13.87 -8.57 -34.23
C GLN A 407 -13.51 -10.02 -33.85
N LEU A 408 -13.83 -10.45 -32.63
CA LEU A 408 -13.52 -11.80 -32.16
C LEU A 408 -14.39 -12.87 -32.84
N THR A 409 -15.62 -12.53 -33.27
CA THR A 409 -16.47 -13.45 -34.03
C THR A 409 -15.92 -13.86 -35.39
N GLU A 410 -14.98 -13.12 -35.98
CA GLU A 410 -14.33 -13.50 -37.25
C GLU A 410 -13.26 -14.59 -37.07
N ASN A 411 -12.78 -14.83 -35.84
CA ASN A 411 -11.77 -15.85 -35.52
C ASN A 411 -12.39 -17.05 -34.76
N ILE A 412 -12.48 -18.20 -35.45
CA ILE A 412 -13.31 -19.38 -35.15
C ILE A 412 -13.13 -20.04 -33.75
N ARG A 413 -12.12 -19.67 -32.94
CA ARG A 413 -11.90 -20.23 -31.58
C ARG A 413 -12.62 -19.49 -30.44
N LYS A 414 -13.39 -18.41 -30.71
CA LYS A 414 -13.86 -17.44 -29.68
C LYS A 414 -15.39 -17.26 -29.55
N GLY A 415 -16.22 -18.18 -30.05
CA GLY A 415 -17.69 -18.03 -30.06
C GLY A 415 -18.33 -17.67 -28.70
N SER A 416 -17.89 -18.31 -27.62
CA SER A 416 -18.40 -18.05 -26.26
C SER A 416 -18.06 -16.65 -25.73
N ILE A 417 -16.90 -16.10 -26.10
CA ILE A 417 -16.49 -14.74 -25.68
C ILE A 417 -17.31 -13.69 -26.42
N GLY A 418 -17.47 -13.85 -27.74
CA GLY A 418 -18.27 -12.93 -28.54
C GLY A 418 -19.72 -12.84 -28.05
N ASP A 419 -20.33 -13.97 -27.70
CA ASP A 419 -21.68 -14.01 -27.14
C ASP A 419 -21.77 -13.40 -25.74
N ALA A 420 -20.75 -13.62 -24.89
CA ALA A 420 -20.67 -12.99 -23.57
C ALA A 420 -20.57 -11.46 -23.69
N LEU A 421 -19.66 -10.96 -24.54
CA LEU A 421 -19.46 -9.53 -24.76
C LEU A 421 -20.70 -8.84 -25.40
N LYS A 422 -21.45 -9.53 -26.26
CA LYS A 422 -22.74 -9.01 -26.76
C LYS A 422 -23.81 -8.89 -25.67
N ARG A 423 -23.80 -9.77 -24.67
CA ARG A 423 -24.72 -9.69 -23.52
C ARG A 423 -24.40 -8.51 -22.62
N VAL A 424 -23.12 -8.11 -22.53
CA VAL A 424 -22.67 -6.93 -21.77
C VAL A 424 -23.42 -5.69 -22.21
N GLU A 425 -23.49 -5.43 -23.52
CA GLU A 425 -24.21 -4.27 -24.05
C GLU A 425 -25.70 -4.30 -23.71
N LYS A 426 -26.35 -5.46 -23.92
CA LYS A 426 -27.79 -5.62 -23.68
C LYS A 426 -28.15 -5.49 -22.20
N ASN A 427 -27.31 -5.98 -21.29
CA ASN A 427 -27.60 -6.07 -19.86
C ASN A 427 -27.10 -4.84 -19.08
N LEU A 428 -25.85 -4.40 -19.30
CA LEU A 428 -25.26 -3.31 -18.52
C LEU A 428 -25.80 -1.95 -18.95
N SER A 429 -26.03 -1.73 -20.25
CA SER A 429 -26.38 -0.39 -20.76
C SER A 429 -27.64 0.22 -20.14
N PRO A 430 -28.76 -0.52 -19.95
CA PRO A 430 -29.94 0.00 -19.26
C PRO A 430 -29.70 0.19 -17.76
N ARG A 431 -28.94 -0.70 -17.12
CA ARG A 431 -28.63 -0.62 -15.68
C ARG A 431 -27.76 0.59 -15.34
N VAL A 432 -26.83 0.96 -16.24
CA VAL A 432 -26.02 2.18 -16.05
C VAL A 432 -26.88 3.44 -16.15
N ASP A 433 -27.83 3.50 -17.09
CA ASP A 433 -28.75 4.64 -17.20
C ASP A 433 -29.62 4.76 -15.95
N ASP A 434 -30.18 3.65 -15.46
CA ASP A 434 -30.98 3.61 -14.22
C ASP A 434 -30.15 4.01 -12.99
N ALA A 435 -28.92 3.50 -12.86
CA ALA A 435 -28.02 3.88 -11.77
C ALA A 435 -27.67 5.38 -11.80
N GLU A 436 -27.38 5.95 -12.98
CA GLU A 436 -27.03 7.38 -13.10
C GLU A 436 -28.21 8.29 -12.70
N GLU A 437 -29.44 7.91 -13.06
CA GLU A 437 -30.65 8.61 -12.64
C GLU A 437 -30.84 8.54 -11.12
N ASN A 438 -30.75 7.34 -10.54
CA ASN A 438 -30.85 7.13 -9.09
C ASN A 438 -29.77 7.89 -8.31
N VAL A 439 -28.53 8.00 -8.82
CA VAL A 439 -27.49 8.83 -8.21
C VAL A 439 -27.92 10.29 -8.15
N ARG A 440 -28.39 10.85 -9.27
CA ARG A 440 -28.79 12.26 -9.33
C ARG A 440 -29.94 12.54 -8.37
N GLU A 441 -30.99 11.71 -8.40
CA GLU A 441 -32.16 11.90 -7.55
C GLU A 441 -31.84 11.78 -6.06
N SER A 442 -31.05 10.77 -5.68
CA SER A 442 -30.69 10.53 -4.28
C SER A 442 -29.86 11.68 -3.70
N PHE A 443 -28.81 12.09 -4.41
CA PHE A 443 -27.91 13.15 -3.94
C PHE A 443 -28.55 14.55 -3.98
N ASP A 444 -29.48 14.80 -4.92
CA ASP A 444 -30.26 16.04 -4.95
C ASP A 444 -31.29 16.08 -3.81
N ALA A 445 -31.95 14.95 -3.50
CA ALA A 445 -32.85 14.84 -2.36
C ALA A 445 -32.10 15.06 -1.04
N LEU A 446 -30.93 14.44 -0.87
CA LEU A 446 -30.07 14.65 0.30
C LEU A 446 -29.64 16.11 0.45
N PHE A 447 -29.18 16.75 -0.63
CA PHE A 447 -28.79 18.15 -0.59
C PHE A 447 -29.97 19.05 -0.21
N ARG A 448 -31.14 18.89 -0.84
CA ARG A 448 -32.34 19.70 -0.52
C ARG A 448 -32.80 19.52 0.93
N PHE A 449 -32.77 18.28 1.43
CA PHE A 449 -33.10 17.97 2.82
C PHE A 449 -32.12 18.62 3.80
N THR A 450 -30.82 18.48 3.56
CA THR A 450 -29.79 19.04 4.46
C THR A 450 -29.68 20.56 4.37
N LEU A 451 -29.97 21.14 3.20
CA LEU A 451 -30.09 22.59 3.01
C LEU A 451 -31.30 23.16 3.76
N SER A 452 -32.43 22.45 3.79
CA SER A 452 -33.60 22.92 4.56
C SER A 452 -33.30 22.98 6.06
N LEU A 453 -32.57 21.98 6.59
CA LEU A 453 -32.11 21.98 7.98
C LEU A 453 -31.10 23.10 8.27
N THR A 454 -30.18 23.36 7.33
CA THR A 454 -29.21 24.46 7.48
C THR A 454 -29.93 25.82 7.49
N ARG A 455 -30.95 25.97 6.64
CA ARG A 455 -31.79 27.18 6.55
C ARG A 455 -32.71 27.42 7.74
N GLU A 456 -32.97 26.42 8.59
CA GLU A 456 -33.62 26.64 9.90
C GLU A 456 -32.74 27.54 10.80
N ARG A 457 -31.41 27.54 10.60
CA ARG A 457 -30.44 28.32 11.39
C ARG A 457 -29.91 29.55 10.64
N ASP A 458 -29.65 29.41 9.34
CA ASP A 458 -29.19 30.48 8.46
C ASP A 458 -30.02 30.52 7.17
N PRO A 459 -31.06 31.36 7.10
CA PRO A 459 -31.93 31.45 5.93
C PRO A 459 -31.22 31.78 4.61
N ALA A 460 -30.02 32.39 4.65
CA ALA A 460 -29.24 32.76 3.48
C ALA A 460 -28.27 31.66 3.02
N ALA A 461 -28.25 30.50 3.69
CA ALA A 461 -27.34 29.41 3.34
C ALA A 461 -27.59 28.88 1.90
N GLU A 462 -26.51 28.79 1.15
CA GLU A 462 -26.42 28.18 -0.20
C GLU A 462 -25.53 26.93 -0.20
N GLU A 463 -24.82 26.69 0.91
CA GLU A 463 -23.93 25.55 1.13
C GLU A 463 -24.36 24.79 2.39
N VAL A 464 -24.01 23.51 2.43
CA VAL A 464 -24.28 22.58 3.50
C VAL A 464 -22.97 21.98 3.96
N SER A 465 -22.75 21.99 5.28
CA SER A 465 -21.77 21.14 5.96
C SER A 465 -22.36 20.81 7.33
N ILE A 466 -23.03 19.65 7.42
CA ILE A 466 -23.76 19.27 8.64
C ILE A 466 -23.41 17.84 9.07
N ARG A 467 -23.30 17.65 10.38
CA ARG A 467 -23.23 16.32 11.00
C ARG A 467 -24.61 15.69 11.02
N VAL A 468 -24.70 14.43 10.62
CA VAL A 468 -25.91 13.61 10.72
C VAL A 468 -25.94 12.95 12.09
N THR A 469 -27.06 13.08 12.78
CA THR A 469 -27.29 12.55 14.13
C THR A 469 -28.63 11.83 14.17
N GLU A 470 -28.94 11.15 15.28
CA GLU A 470 -30.25 10.54 15.51
C GLU A 470 -31.42 11.52 15.31
N SER A 471 -31.22 12.79 15.69
CA SER A 471 -32.21 13.85 15.46
C SER A 471 -32.46 14.15 13.98
N THR A 472 -31.46 13.94 13.13
CA THR A 472 -31.56 14.06 11.67
C THR A 472 -32.33 12.87 11.09
N PHE A 473 -31.99 11.65 11.51
CA PHE A 473 -32.66 10.42 11.09
C PHE A 473 -34.14 10.38 11.48
N SER A 474 -34.49 11.04 12.58
CA SER A 474 -35.87 11.12 13.08
C SER A 474 -36.78 12.08 12.30
N ARG A 475 -36.24 12.89 11.38
CA ARG A 475 -37.04 13.83 10.58
C ARG A 475 -37.88 13.08 9.55
N GLU A 476 -39.13 13.51 9.33
CA GLU A 476 -40.06 12.85 8.41
C GLU A 476 -39.51 12.71 6.98
N TRP A 477 -38.84 13.75 6.47
CA TRP A 477 -38.22 13.75 5.14
C TRP A 477 -37.01 12.82 5.01
N TRP A 478 -36.42 12.36 6.12
CA TRP A 478 -35.31 11.41 6.06
C TRP A 478 -35.74 10.09 5.41
N LYS A 479 -36.98 9.64 5.64
CA LYS A 479 -37.51 8.40 5.04
C LYS A 479 -37.48 8.40 3.51
N GLU A 480 -37.67 9.56 2.88
CA GLU A 480 -37.56 9.69 1.43
C GLU A 480 -36.09 9.55 0.99
N VAL A 481 -35.17 10.23 1.68
CA VAL A 481 -33.73 10.14 1.41
C VAL A 481 -33.23 8.71 1.57
N ASP A 482 -33.57 8.07 2.68
CA ASP A 482 -33.23 6.67 3.00
C ASP A 482 -33.73 5.70 1.95
N GLY A 483 -35.00 5.83 1.52
CA GLY A 483 -35.57 5.00 0.46
C GLY A 483 -34.85 5.15 -0.88
N ARG A 484 -34.49 6.38 -1.27
CA ARG A 484 -33.75 6.66 -2.50
C ARG A 484 -32.33 6.07 -2.47
N PHE A 485 -31.59 6.29 -1.38
CA PHE A 485 -30.25 5.73 -1.22
C PHE A 485 -30.26 4.20 -1.10
N SER A 486 -31.29 3.61 -0.50
CA SER A 486 -31.46 2.15 -0.45
C SER A 486 -31.62 1.56 -1.86
N ILE A 487 -32.42 2.18 -2.72
CA ILE A 487 -32.56 1.78 -4.14
C ILE A 487 -31.23 1.97 -4.87
N LEU A 488 -30.58 3.13 -4.70
CA LEU A 488 -29.29 3.42 -5.31
C LEU A 488 -28.23 2.36 -4.94
N ARG A 489 -28.11 2.03 -3.65
CA ARG A 489 -27.20 0.97 -3.16
C ARG A 489 -27.44 -0.34 -3.90
N ILE A 490 -28.70 -0.78 -3.98
CA ILE A 490 -29.07 -2.02 -4.68
C ILE A 490 -28.63 -1.96 -6.15
N ARG A 491 -28.89 -0.85 -6.84
CA ARG A 491 -28.49 -0.68 -8.26
C ARG A 491 -26.98 -0.70 -8.47
N LEU A 492 -26.22 -0.06 -7.59
CA LEU A 492 -24.76 -0.09 -7.65
C LEU A 492 -24.23 -1.50 -7.42
N LYS A 493 -24.78 -2.24 -6.45
CA LYS A 493 -24.40 -3.63 -6.15
C LYS A 493 -24.75 -4.58 -7.29
N GLU A 494 -25.96 -4.49 -7.84
CA GLU A 494 -26.40 -5.27 -9.01
C GLU A 494 -25.50 -5.04 -10.24
N LEU A 495 -25.00 -3.81 -10.41
CA LEU A 495 -24.08 -3.48 -11.49
C LEU A 495 -22.67 -4.03 -11.23
N ALA A 496 -22.17 -3.92 -9.99
CA ALA A 496 -20.89 -4.47 -9.57
C ALA A 496 -20.86 -6.00 -9.71
N ASP A 497 -21.91 -6.70 -9.29
CA ASP A 497 -22.02 -8.17 -9.37
C ASP A 497 -22.06 -8.67 -10.83
N GLU A 498 -22.78 -7.98 -11.71
CA GLU A 498 -22.82 -8.33 -13.14
C GLU A 498 -21.44 -8.14 -13.80
N ILE A 499 -20.75 -7.04 -13.46
CA ILE A 499 -19.38 -6.78 -13.91
C ILE A 499 -18.43 -7.85 -13.38
N LYS A 500 -18.57 -8.24 -12.12
CA LYS A 500 -17.78 -9.30 -11.51
C LYS A 500 -17.96 -10.62 -12.25
N TYR A 501 -19.21 -11.04 -12.50
CA TYR A 501 -19.52 -12.24 -13.28
C TYR A 501 -18.89 -12.21 -14.68
N LEU A 502 -18.97 -11.06 -15.37
CA LEU A 502 -18.29 -10.87 -16.65
C LEU A 502 -16.77 -11.03 -16.52
N THR A 503 -16.16 -10.36 -15.55
CA THR A 503 -14.70 -10.40 -15.38
C THR A 503 -14.23 -11.80 -15.03
N ASP A 504 -14.94 -12.52 -14.16
CA ASP A 504 -14.69 -13.91 -13.77
C ASP A 504 -14.69 -14.84 -14.99
N PHE A 505 -15.65 -14.66 -15.89
CA PHE A 505 -15.70 -15.37 -17.17
C PHE A 505 -14.52 -15.00 -18.11
N LEU A 506 -14.10 -13.74 -18.14
CA LEU A 506 -13.00 -13.27 -18.99
C LEU A 506 -11.61 -13.68 -18.51
N LEU A 507 -11.43 -14.09 -17.24
CA LEU A 507 -10.11 -14.53 -16.73
C LEU A 507 -9.50 -15.65 -17.56
N ASP A 508 -10.33 -16.60 -18.02
CA ASP A 508 -9.87 -17.76 -18.81
C ASP A 508 -9.21 -17.34 -20.15
N TYR A 509 -9.37 -16.07 -20.52
CA TYR A 509 -8.89 -15.48 -21.76
C TYR A 509 -7.89 -14.33 -21.53
N GLU A 510 -7.36 -14.16 -20.32
CA GLU A 510 -6.45 -13.05 -19.96
C GLU A 510 -5.13 -13.04 -20.76
N SER A 511 -4.80 -14.14 -21.43
CA SER A 511 -3.64 -14.21 -22.34
C SER A 511 -3.82 -13.36 -23.61
N ASP A 512 -5.06 -13.03 -23.96
CA ASP A 512 -5.37 -12.16 -25.10
C ASP A 512 -5.28 -10.69 -24.68
N GLY A 513 -4.50 -9.90 -25.41
CA GLY A 513 -4.18 -8.52 -25.03
C GLY A 513 -5.42 -7.63 -24.87
N ASP A 514 -6.41 -7.75 -25.77
CA ASP A 514 -7.60 -6.89 -25.73
C ASP A 514 -8.56 -7.32 -24.62
N VAL A 515 -8.64 -8.63 -24.34
CA VAL A 515 -9.41 -9.14 -23.20
C VAL A 515 -8.76 -8.73 -21.87
N ALA A 516 -7.43 -8.77 -21.78
CA ALA A 516 -6.71 -8.33 -20.59
C ALA A 516 -7.00 -6.86 -20.26
N LYS A 517 -7.02 -5.98 -21.29
CA LYS A 517 -7.37 -4.56 -21.13
C LYS A 517 -8.81 -4.38 -20.61
N LEU A 518 -9.77 -5.10 -21.19
CA LEU A 518 -11.17 -5.08 -20.71
C LEU A 518 -11.30 -5.53 -19.26
N LEU A 519 -10.62 -6.61 -18.91
CA LEU A 519 -10.68 -7.21 -17.58
C LEU A 519 -10.17 -6.24 -16.51
N VAL A 520 -9.06 -5.53 -16.79
CA VAL A 520 -8.52 -4.45 -15.93
C VAL A 520 -9.58 -3.37 -15.72
N GLU A 521 -10.12 -2.82 -16.80
CA GLU A 521 -11.04 -1.68 -16.71
C GLU A 521 -12.38 -2.04 -16.06
N PHE A 522 -12.97 -3.19 -16.40
CA PHE A 522 -14.21 -3.65 -15.79
C PHE A 522 -14.03 -3.93 -14.30
N ARG A 523 -12.95 -4.61 -13.86
CA ARG A 523 -12.68 -4.82 -12.43
C ARG A 523 -12.54 -3.51 -11.67
N GLY A 524 -11.78 -2.55 -12.21
CA GLY A 524 -11.61 -1.24 -11.59
C GLY A 524 -12.93 -0.50 -11.39
N VAL A 525 -13.85 -0.60 -12.36
CA VAL A 525 -15.20 -0.05 -12.21
C VAL A 525 -16.03 -0.84 -11.19
N GLY A 526 -16.05 -2.16 -11.28
CA GLY A 526 -16.82 -3.04 -10.38
C GLY A 526 -16.47 -2.80 -8.91
N ASN A 527 -15.18 -2.76 -8.58
CA ASN A 527 -14.73 -2.53 -7.21
C ASN A 527 -15.10 -1.14 -6.68
N LYS A 528 -15.02 -0.10 -7.52
CA LYS A 528 -15.45 1.26 -7.13
C LYS A 528 -16.97 1.35 -6.90
N LEU A 529 -17.77 0.66 -7.70
CA LEU A 529 -19.22 0.60 -7.50
C LEU A 529 -19.56 -0.13 -6.19
N ASP A 530 -18.84 -1.22 -5.90
CA ASP A 530 -18.97 -1.98 -4.65
C ASP A 530 -18.65 -1.10 -3.43
N TYR A 531 -17.50 -0.42 -3.47
CA TYR A 531 -17.10 0.55 -2.45
C TYR A 531 -18.20 1.58 -2.19
N TYR A 532 -18.74 2.22 -3.23
CA TYR A 532 -19.80 3.22 -3.04
C TYR A 532 -21.10 2.63 -2.48
N ALA A 533 -21.45 1.40 -2.85
CA ALA A 533 -22.60 0.71 -2.28
C ALA A 533 -22.40 0.48 -0.77
N ASP A 534 -21.19 0.07 -0.37
CA ASP A 534 -20.83 -0.15 1.03
C ASP A 534 -20.80 1.18 1.82
N VAL A 535 -20.24 2.27 1.26
CA VAL A 535 -20.30 3.61 1.91
C VAL A 535 -21.75 4.00 2.21
N ILE A 536 -22.64 3.83 1.22
CA ILE A 536 -24.05 4.18 1.36
C ILE A 536 -24.72 3.30 2.43
N GLU A 537 -24.45 2.00 2.43
CA GLU A 537 -24.97 1.06 3.43
C GLU A 537 -24.59 1.47 4.85
N THR A 538 -23.29 1.70 5.11
CA THR A 538 -22.80 2.07 6.43
C THR A 538 -23.31 3.44 6.86
N PHE A 539 -23.40 4.40 5.92
CA PHE A 539 -23.91 5.73 6.20
C PHE A 539 -25.39 5.72 6.62
N LEU A 540 -26.22 4.90 5.96
CA LEU A 540 -27.64 4.74 6.29
C LEU A 540 -27.88 3.93 7.57
N SER A 541 -26.90 3.15 8.03
CA SER A 541 -27.02 2.43 9.30
C SER A 541 -27.32 3.41 10.44
N GLN A 542 -28.38 3.10 11.20
CA GLN A 542 -28.78 3.84 12.40
C GLN A 542 -28.19 3.24 13.68
N GLU A 543 -27.33 2.23 13.55
CA GLU A 543 -26.64 1.63 14.69
C GLU A 543 -25.60 2.59 15.26
N ASP A 544 -25.45 2.58 16.59
CA ASP A 544 -24.32 3.24 17.25
C ASP A 544 -23.06 2.40 17.02
N ASP A 545 -22.47 2.60 15.84
CA ASP A 545 -21.28 1.93 15.34
C ASP A 545 -20.00 2.72 15.62
N GLY A 546 -20.08 3.76 16.45
CA GLY A 546 -18.97 4.64 16.74
C GLY A 546 -18.54 5.53 15.57
N ASN A 547 -19.33 5.65 14.48
CA ASN A 547 -18.99 6.51 13.35
C ASN A 547 -19.64 7.91 13.43
N VAL A 548 -18.84 8.94 13.12
CA VAL A 548 -19.32 10.28 12.81
C VAL A 548 -19.73 10.33 11.34
N ARG A 549 -20.98 10.74 11.09
CA ARG A 549 -21.54 10.88 9.74
C ARG A 549 -21.73 12.35 9.40
N TRP A 550 -21.41 12.76 8.18
CA TRP A 550 -21.65 14.13 7.71
C TRP A 550 -22.10 14.18 6.25
N VAL A 551 -22.76 15.29 5.91
CA VAL A 551 -23.16 15.64 4.56
C VAL A 551 -22.58 17.00 4.22
N GLU A 552 -22.09 17.12 3.00
CA GLU A 552 -21.61 18.37 2.46
C GLU A 552 -22.22 18.63 1.08
N GLY A 553 -22.38 19.89 0.72
CA GLY A 553 -22.76 20.23 -0.64
C GLY A 553 -22.95 21.71 -0.89
N ARG A 554 -23.04 22.08 -2.16
CA ARG A 554 -23.32 23.43 -2.63
C ARG A 554 -24.01 23.41 -3.98
N GLU A 555 -24.73 24.47 -4.29
CA GLU A 555 -25.32 24.68 -5.60
C GLU A 555 -24.45 25.66 -6.42
N GLY A 556 -23.88 25.20 -7.54
CA GLY A 556 -23.01 26.03 -8.39
C GLY A 556 -23.42 25.95 -9.87
N ARG A 557 -23.62 27.11 -10.53
CA ARG A 557 -23.98 27.23 -11.97
C ARG A 557 -25.04 26.20 -12.43
N GLY A 558 -26.09 26.00 -11.63
CA GLY A 558 -27.20 25.09 -11.95
C GLY A 558 -26.93 23.60 -11.72
N THR A 559 -25.83 23.24 -11.05
CA THR A 559 -25.50 21.85 -10.69
C THR A 559 -25.28 21.73 -9.19
N ILE A 560 -25.93 20.74 -8.57
CA ILE A 560 -25.73 20.39 -7.16
C ILE A 560 -24.47 19.53 -7.03
N ILE A 561 -23.52 19.99 -6.22
CA ILE A 561 -22.38 19.21 -5.73
C ILE A 561 -22.75 18.76 -4.33
N SER A 562 -22.89 17.46 -4.11
CA SER A 562 -23.15 16.91 -2.79
C SER A 562 -22.41 15.59 -2.56
N GLY A 563 -22.11 15.36 -1.28
CA GLY A 563 -21.36 14.22 -0.79
C GLY A 563 -21.83 13.82 0.60
N LEU A 564 -21.61 12.54 0.91
CA LEU A 564 -21.76 11.99 2.24
C LEU A 564 -20.44 11.36 2.67
N GLY A 565 -20.17 11.40 3.96
CA GLY A 565 -18.98 10.80 4.56
C GLY A 565 -19.27 10.21 5.93
N LEU A 566 -18.47 9.23 6.29
CA LEU A 566 -18.42 8.63 7.62
C LEU A 566 -16.97 8.41 8.05
N SER A 567 -16.69 8.50 9.34
CA SER A 567 -15.38 8.19 9.90
C SER A 567 -15.51 7.79 11.37
N PRO A 568 -14.68 6.85 11.88
CA PRO A 568 -14.72 6.48 13.29
C PRO A 568 -14.48 7.69 14.21
N LEU A 569 -15.29 7.78 15.26
CA LEU A 569 -15.18 8.80 16.31
C LEU A 569 -13.90 8.59 17.13
N ASP A 570 -13.53 7.34 17.36
CA ASP A 570 -12.32 6.95 18.08
C ASP A 570 -11.45 6.06 17.20
N ILE A 571 -10.29 6.59 16.81
CA ILE A 571 -9.25 5.89 16.05
C ILE A 571 -8.07 5.47 16.93
N SER A 572 -8.12 5.72 18.24
CA SER A 572 -6.99 5.45 19.14
C SER A 572 -6.67 3.95 19.25
N GLN A 573 -7.69 3.09 19.27
CA GLN A 573 -7.51 1.65 19.36
C GLN A 573 -6.89 1.07 18.06
N PRO A 574 -7.40 1.38 16.85
CA PRO A 574 -6.73 1.01 15.59
C PRO A 574 -5.31 1.58 15.41
N LEU A 575 -4.97 2.69 16.08
CA LEU A 575 -3.63 3.28 16.05
C LEU A 575 -2.65 2.67 17.07
N LYS A 576 -3.18 1.99 18.09
CA LYS A 576 -2.39 1.38 19.17
C LYS A 576 -1.95 -0.05 18.82
N GLU A 577 -2.78 -0.74 18.04
CA GLU A 577 -2.50 -2.02 17.39
C GLU A 577 -1.57 -1.81 16.19
#